data_AF-A0A7V1H830-F1
#
_entry.id   AF-A0A7V1H830-F1
#
_cell.length_a   1.000
_cell.length_b   1.000
_cell.length_c   1.000
_cell.angle_alpha   90.00
_cell.angle_beta   90.00
_cell.angle_gamma   90.00
#
_symmetry.space_group_name_H-M   'P 1'
#
loop_
_entity.id
_entity.type
_entity.pdbx_description
1 polymer ?
#
loop_
_entity_poly.entity_id
_entity_poly.type
_entity_poly.pdbx_seq_one_letter_code
_entity_poly.pdbx_strand_id
1 'polypeptide(L)'
;MGYKDKIRLQAANIITLFRVILVPFFIYALFGKGVLSGFAALLIFITASISDYFDGYFARKFDTHSKLGEFLDPLADKILTGGAFISFIILPDFYVPFWPVLVILMREITVTIFRLLAIKKNKQIRTEFSGKIKTAVQMFSVICILSLLCIKKIYVSLRPEYDLEGGPQIWNQLVGPRGGPVLYYLPLILISVSAIFAIFSLVQYMMKNREILFGFSGKRVLNSAVKLFASGFFTGYIPFASGTFGTVLGCAVWVLLSRTGLYYAAAAVFVILGFAVSGYAQKKVFFEEDSPRIVIDEIAGILVAFVTFKFLPGLPGLVYLASGFLFFRFFDILKPFPIKNIQKVRAGAGVMLDDLLAAVFTNIVLQLIRIFIFEA
;
A
#
# COMPACT_ATOMS: atom_id res chain seq x y z
N MET A 1 26.83 26.65 -10.53
CA MET A 1 25.50 26.74 -9.89
C MET A 1 25.48 28.00 -9.04
N GLY A 2 24.61 28.96 -9.34
CA GLY A 2 24.59 30.26 -8.65
C GLY A 2 24.05 30.16 -7.22
N TYR A 3 24.38 31.13 -6.38
CA TYR A 3 23.90 31.19 -4.98
C TYR A 3 22.36 31.20 -4.89
N LYS A 4 21.69 31.89 -5.80
CA LYS A 4 20.21 31.92 -5.91
C LYS A 4 19.62 30.55 -6.26
N ASP A 5 20.33 29.73 -7.04
CA ASP A 5 19.89 28.38 -7.43
C ASP A 5 19.95 27.43 -6.24
N LYS A 6 21.01 27.52 -5.42
CA LYS A 6 21.15 26.71 -4.19
C LYS A 6 20.05 27.00 -3.17
N ILE A 7 19.71 28.27 -2.94
CA ILE A 7 18.64 28.66 -2.01
C ILE A 7 17.27 28.14 -2.47
N ARG A 8 17.00 28.18 -3.78
CA ARG A 8 15.73 27.70 -4.36
C ARG A 8 15.60 26.18 -4.28
N LEU A 9 16.68 25.45 -4.50
CA LEU A 9 16.73 23.99 -4.31
C LEU A 9 16.51 23.58 -2.86
N GLN A 10 17.06 24.36 -1.92
CA GLN A 10 16.80 24.17 -0.51
C GLN A 10 15.32 24.41 -0.20
N ALA A 11 14.69 25.44 -0.76
CA ALA A 11 13.27 25.73 -0.55
C ALA A 11 12.34 24.61 -1.06
N ALA A 12 12.56 24.09 -2.27
CA ALA A 12 11.77 22.98 -2.83
C ALA A 12 11.89 21.70 -1.97
N ASN A 13 13.13 21.31 -1.64
CA ASN A 13 13.37 20.15 -0.77
C ASN A 13 12.73 20.32 0.62
N ILE A 14 12.72 21.53 1.19
CA ILE A 14 12.07 21.82 2.47
C ILE A 14 10.55 21.65 2.36
N ILE A 15 9.93 22.08 1.26
CA ILE A 15 8.47 21.93 1.05
C ILE A 15 8.09 20.45 0.93
N THR A 16 8.85 19.66 0.17
CA THR A 16 8.62 18.21 0.04
C THR A 16 8.83 17.49 1.38
N LEU A 17 9.90 17.82 2.10
CA LEU A 17 10.17 17.24 3.42
C LEU A 17 9.09 17.62 4.43
N PHE A 18 8.64 18.88 4.41
CA PHE A 18 7.52 19.36 5.22
C PHE A 18 6.26 18.53 4.96
N ARG A 19 5.93 18.23 3.70
CA ARG A 19 4.77 17.38 3.36
C ARG A 19 4.89 15.98 3.93
N VAL A 20 6.06 15.35 3.82
CA VAL A 20 6.31 14.01 4.39
C VAL A 20 6.14 14.03 5.91
N ILE A 21 6.66 15.07 6.57
CA ILE A 21 6.52 15.25 8.02
C ILE A 21 5.06 15.44 8.42
N LEU A 22 4.26 16.15 7.62
CA LEU A 22 2.84 16.37 7.91
C LEU A 22 2.01 15.08 7.89
N VAL A 23 2.43 14.02 7.19
CA VAL A 23 1.63 12.78 7.06
C VAL A 23 1.37 12.10 8.42
N PRO A 24 2.38 11.84 9.27
CA PRO A 24 2.13 11.34 10.63
C PRO A 24 1.16 12.20 11.44
N PHE A 25 1.29 13.53 11.39
CA PHE A 25 0.38 14.44 12.10
C PHE A 25 -1.04 14.40 11.53
N PHE A 26 -1.16 14.30 10.21
CA PHE A 26 -2.45 14.10 9.54
C PHE A 26 -3.12 12.82 10.02
N ILE A 27 -2.41 11.69 10.01
CA ILE A 27 -2.94 10.39 10.46
C ILE A 27 -3.32 10.48 11.95
N TYR A 28 -2.46 11.06 12.79
CA TYR A 28 -2.75 11.23 14.21
C TYR A 28 -4.02 12.08 14.44
N ALA A 29 -4.14 13.21 13.75
CA ALA A 29 -5.32 14.06 13.83
C ALA A 29 -6.59 13.36 13.32
N LEU A 30 -6.46 12.54 12.28
CA LEU A 30 -7.57 11.81 11.68
C LEU A 30 -8.26 10.89 12.71
N PHE A 31 -7.46 10.12 13.46
CA PHE A 31 -7.95 9.18 14.49
C PHE A 31 -8.28 9.82 15.85
N GLY A 32 -8.04 11.13 16.02
CA GLY A 32 -8.42 11.84 17.24
C GLY A 32 -9.95 11.88 17.44
N LYS A 33 -10.41 11.85 18.69
CA LYS A 33 -11.86 11.85 19.01
C LYS A 33 -12.53 13.23 18.91
N GLY A 34 -11.78 14.31 19.15
CA GLY A 34 -12.36 15.66 19.29
C GLY A 34 -12.55 16.44 17.97
N VAL A 35 -13.40 17.48 18.00
CA VAL A 35 -13.68 18.38 16.85
C VAL A 35 -12.41 18.98 16.25
N LEU A 36 -11.52 19.47 17.12
CA LEU A 36 -10.23 20.04 16.72
C LEU A 36 -9.39 19.06 15.89
N SER A 37 -9.45 17.77 16.19
CA SER A 37 -8.70 16.74 15.46
C SER A 37 -9.24 16.55 14.03
N GLY A 38 -10.56 16.63 13.84
CA GLY A 38 -11.17 16.60 12.51
C GLY A 38 -10.73 17.78 11.65
N PHE A 39 -10.84 19.00 12.20
CA PHE A 39 -10.40 20.20 11.49
C PHE A 39 -8.90 20.23 11.25
N ALA A 40 -8.09 19.76 12.20
CA ALA A 40 -6.64 19.63 12.02
C ALA A 40 -6.32 18.67 10.86
N ALA A 41 -6.96 17.50 10.79
CA ALA A 41 -6.76 16.56 9.67
C ALA A 41 -7.14 17.19 8.32
N LEU A 42 -8.28 17.89 8.25
CA LEU A 42 -8.73 18.58 7.04
C LEU A 42 -7.76 19.70 6.63
N LEU A 43 -7.33 20.55 7.57
CA LEU A 43 -6.41 21.66 7.31
C LEU A 43 -5.02 21.16 6.91
N ILE A 44 -4.50 20.14 7.59
CA ILE A 44 -3.20 19.53 7.24
C ILE A 44 -3.26 18.96 5.82
N PHE A 45 -4.34 18.26 5.46
CA PHE A 45 -4.49 17.72 4.12
C PHE A 45 -4.56 18.82 3.05
N ILE A 46 -5.40 19.85 3.25
CA ILE A 46 -5.55 20.96 2.30
C ILE A 46 -4.23 21.73 2.14
N THR A 47 -3.57 22.08 3.24
CA THR A 47 -2.28 22.80 3.20
C THR A 47 -1.21 21.97 2.49
N ALA A 48 -1.14 20.67 2.76
CA ALA A 48 -0.23 19.76 2.09
C ALA A 48 -0.54 19.61 0.59
N SER A 49 -1.81 19.50 0.19
CA SER A 49 -2.21 19.45 -1.23
C SER A 49 -1.94 20.76 -1.98
N ILE A 50 -2.16 21.91 -1.35
CA ILE A 50 -1.85 23.22 -1.94
C ILE A 50 -0.34 23.40 -2.09
N SER A 51 0.45 22.96 -1.11
CA SER A 51 1.92 23.04 -1.17
C SER A 51 2.50 22.31 -2.38
N ASP A 52 1.85 21.23 -2.83
CA ASP A 52 2.24 20.48 -4.04
C ASP A 52 2.04 21.27 -5.32
N TYR A 53 0.86 21.88 -5.45
CA TYR A 53 0.56 22.69 -6.62
C TYR A 53 1.58 23.82 -6.81
N PHE A 54 1.96 24.48 -5.71
CA PHE A 54 2.94 25.56 -5.74
C PHE A 54 4.36 25.07 -6.03
N ASP A 55 4.81 23.97 -5.44
CA ASP A 55 6.13 23.41 -5.73
C ASP A 55 6.28 23.04 -7.22
N GLY A 56 5.27 22.38 -7.77
CA GLY A 56 5.20 22.08 -9.19
C GLY A 56 5.11 23.30 -10.10
N TYR A 57 4.57 24.44 -9.62
CA TYR A 57 4.56 25.71 -10.36
C TYR A 57 5.94 26.38 -10.35
N PHE A 58 6.61 26.43 -9.20
CA PHE A 58 7.92 27.06 -9.06
C PHE A 58 9.03 26.25 -9.75
N ALA A 59 9.02 24.91 -9.66
CA ALA A 59 10.00 24.06 -10.33
C ALA A 59 9.97 24.23 -11.87
N ARG A 60 8.78 24.39 -12.47
CA ARG A 60 8.59 24.57 -13.92
C ARG A 60 9.08 25.91 -14.45
N LYS A 61 9.23 26.92 -13.60
CA LYS A 61 9.62 28.28 -14.02
C LYS A 61 11.13 28.51 -13.98
N PHE A 62 11.89 27.66 -13.30
CA PHE A 62 13.31 27.94 -12.99
C PHE A 62 14.30 26.80 -13.30
N ASP A 63 13.86 25.71 -13.94
CA ASP A 63 14.69 24.64 -14.54
C ASP A 63 15.85 24.14 -13.67
N THR A 64 15.62 24.02 -12.36
CA THR A 64 16.64 23.58 -11.39
C THR A 64 16.15 22.35 -10.64
N HIS A 65 16.79 21.19 -10.89
CA HIS A 65 16.42 19.91 -10.29
C HIS A 65 17.49 19.42 -9.28
N SER A 66 17.05 19.03 -8.08
CA SER A 66 17.86 18.38 -7.04
C SER A 66 17.68 16.86 -7.14
N LYS A 67 18.76 16.08 -7.11
CA LYS A 67 18.68 14.60 -7.14
C LYS A 67 17.86 14.02 -5.97
N LEU A 68 17.85 14.69 -4.83
CA LEU A 68 17.09 14.28 -3.64
C LEU A 68 15.59 14.62 -3.80
N GLY A 69 15.28 15.81 -4.31
CA GLY A 69 13.91 16.25 -4.59
C GLY A 69 13.27 15.40 -5.69
N GLU A 70 14.00 15.12 -6.78
CA GLU A 70 13.54 14.26 -7.86
C GLU A 70 13.08 12.86 -7.39
N PHE A 71 13.68 12.35 -6.31
CA PHE A 71 13.28 11.09 -5.68
C PHE A 71 12.16 11.27 -4.64
N LEU A 72 12.22 12.30 -3.79
CA LEU A 72 11.27 12.52 -2.71
C LEU A 72 9.92 13.06 -3.19
N ASP A 73 9.87 13.90 -4.23
CA ASP A 73 8.63 14.53 -4.71
C ASP A 73 7.61 13.48 -5.17
N PRO A 74 7.96 12.49 -6.03
CA PRO A 74 7.02 11.46 -6.45
C PRO A 74 6.59 10.52 -5.32
N LEU A 75 7.36 10.45 -4.24
CA LEU A 75 7.09 9.62 -3.07
C LEU A 75 6.13 10.35 -2.12
N ALA A 76 6.44 11.59 -1.75
CA ALA A 76 5.65 12.44 -0.86
C ALA A 76 4.23 12.65 -1.39
N ASP A 77 4.07 12.87 -2.70
CA ASP A 77 2.78 13.01 -3.38
C ASP A 77 1.84 11.82 -3.15
N LYS A 78 2.41 10.62 -3.13
CA LYS A 78 1.65 9.37 -3.06
C LYS A 78 1.39 8.96 -1.63
N ILE A 79 2.30 9.28 -0.71
CA ILE A 79 2.17 8.91 0.70
C ILE A 79 1.00 9.65 1.35
N LEU A 80 0.81 10.94 1.10
CA LEU A 80 -0.29 11.70 1.72
C LEU A 80 -1.66 11.16 1.29
N THR A 81 -1.91 11.13 -0.02
CA THR A 81 -3.20 10.71 -0.59
C THR A 81 -3.45 9.21 -0.38
N GLY A 82 -2.41 8.38 -0.54
CA GLY A 82 -2.46 6.95 -0.26
C GLY A 82 -2.70 6.65 1.21
N GLY A 83 -2.03 7.38 2.12
CA GLY A 83 -2.22 7.28 3.57
C GLY A 83 -3.63 7.66 4.00
N ALA A 84 -4.22 8.69 3.40
CA ALA A 84 -5.62 9.04 3.62
C ALA A 84 -6.57 7.91 3.22
N PHE A 85 -6.46 7.38 2.00
CA PHE A 85 -7.32 6.28 1.55
C PHE A 85 -7.15 5.00 2.38
N ILE A 86 -5.91 4.66 2.76
CA ILE A 86 -5.65 3.52 3.66
C ILE A 86 -6.32 3.75 5.02
N SER A 87 -6.18 4.96 5.58
CA SER A 87 -6.77 5.27 6.88
C SER A 87 -8.29 5.22 6.86
N PHE A 88 -8.93 5.60 5.75
CA PHE A 88 -10.39 5.50 5.60
C PHE A 88 -10.92 4.07 5.61
N ILE A 89 -10.13 3.05 5.25
CA ILE A 89 -10.53 1.64 5.37
C ILE A 89 -10.69 1.25 6.84
N ILE A 90 -9.88 1.85 7.72
CA ILE A 90 -9.79 1.48 9.14
C ILE A 90 -10.87 2.20 9.96
N LEU A 91 -11.35 3.36 9.49
CA LEU A 91 -12.34 4.14 10.20
C LEU A 91 -13.72 3.46 10.18
N PRO A 92 -14.35 3.22 11.34
CA PRO A 92 -15.65 2.56 11.42
C PRO A 92 -16.81 3.50 11.02
N ASP A 93 -16.54 4.80 10.86
CA ASP A 93 -17.53 5.84 10.56
C ASP A 93 -18.13 5.74 9.14
N PHE A 94 -17.44 5.05 8.23
CA PHE A 94 -17.77 4.98 6.82
C PHE A 94 -17.57 3.56 6.28
N TYR A 95 -18.36 3.19 5.26
CA TYR A 95 -18.05 1.98 4.51
C TYR A 95 -17.06 2.28 3.39
N VAL A 96 -15.82 1.86 3.58
CA VAL A 96 -14.77 1.94 2.55
C VAL A 96 -14.22 0.55 2.30
N PRO A 97 -14.58 -0.10 1.18
CA PRO A 97 -14.00 -1.38 0.84
C PRO A 97 -12.54 -1.21 0.43
N PHE A 98 -11.77 -2.29 0.57
CA PHE A 98 -10.36 -2.30 0.23
C PHE A 98 -10.08 -2.20 -1.28
N TRP A 99 -10.92 -2.78 -2.13
CA TRP A 99 -10.63 -2.94 -3.56
C TRP A 99 -10.37 -1.62 -4.32
N PRO A 100 -11.12 -0.51 -4.12
CA PRO A 100 -10.87 0.72 -4.87
C PRO A 100 -9.57 1.38 -4.43
N VAL A 101 -9.27 1.31 -3.13
CA VAL A 101 -8.01 1.82 -2.55
C VAL A 101 -6.83 1.03 -3.11
N LEU A 102 -6.93 -0.30 -3.18
CA LEU A 102 -5.90 -1.14 -3.79
C LEU A 102 -5.65 -0.76 -5.25
N VAL A 103 -6.71 -0.57 -6.05
CA VAL A 103 -6.59 -0.15 -7.46
C VAL A 103 -5.84 1.18 -7.58
N ILE A 104 -6.18 2.15 -6.73
CA ILE A 104 -5.52 3.45 -6.68
C ILE A 104 -4.02 3.27 -6.37
N LEU A 105 -3.67 2.55 -5.31
CA LEU A 105 -2.28 2.35 -4.88
C LEU A 105 -1.46 1.58 -5.92
N MET A 106 -2.00 0.48 -6.45
CA MET A 106 -1.34 -0.34 -7.47
C MET A 106 -1.03 0.49 -8.72
N ARG A 107 -1.96 1.34 -9.13
CA ARG A 107 -1.76 2.25 -10.26
C ARG A 107 -0.63 3.25 -9.98
N GLU A 108 -0.57 3.81 -8.78
CA GLU A 108 0.49 4.78 -8.43
C GLU A 108 1.87 4.17 -8.46
N ILE A 109 2.01 2.96 -7.91
CA ILE A 109 3.26 2.20 -7.94
C ILE A 109 3.63 1.88 -9.40
N THR A 110 2.67 1.39 -10.19
CA THR A 110 2.89 1.00 -11.60
C THR A 110 3.41 2.15 -12.45
N VAL A 111 2.77 3.33 -12.41
CA VAL A 111 3.23 4.50 -13.19
C VAL A 111 4.59 4.99 -12.73
N THR A 112 4.90 4.89 -11.42
CA THR A 112 6.22 5.24 -10.88
C THR A 112 7.31 4.34 -11.44
N ILE A 113 7.08 3.03 -11.43
CA ILE A 113 8.02 2.05 -11.98
C ILE A 113 8.25 2.31 -13.46
N PHE A 114 7.18 2.53 -14.24
CA PHE A 114 7.31 2.84 -15.67
C PHE A 114 8.10 4.12 -15.93
N ARG A 115 7.92 5.16 -15.11
CA ARG A 115 8.72 6.39 -15.20
C ARG A 115 10.20 6.12 -14.92
N LEU A 116 10.52 5.38 -13.86
CA LEU A 116 11.90 5.03 -13.52
C LEU A 116 12.57 4.20 -14.62
N LEU A 117 11.85 3.27 -15.24
CA LEU A 117 12.35 2.47 -16.36
C LEU A 117 12.63 3.33 -17.61
N ALA A 118 11.87 4.39 -17.83
CA ALA A 118 12.09 5.31 -18.94
C ALA A 118 13.30 6.23 -18.71
N ILE A 119 13.48 6.75 -17.50
CA ILE A 119 14.65 7.57 -17.12
C ILE A 119 15.95 6.80 -17.35
N LYS A 120 16.01 5.50 -16.99
CA LYS A 120 17.17 4.64 -17.27
C LYS A 120 17.54 4.53 -18.76
N LYS A 121 16.61 4.85 -19.66
CA LYS A 121 16.82 4.81 -21.12
C LYS A 121 17.09 6.20 -21.71
N ASN A 122 17.35 7.22 -20.88
CA ASN A 122 17.44 8.62 -21.27
C ASN A 122 16.21 9.10 -22.07
N LYS A 123 15.04 8.46 -21.88
CA LYS A 123 13.77 8.89 -22.47
C LYS A 123 12.92 9.54 -21.39
N GLN A 124 12.60 10.81 -21.57
CA GLN A 124 11.68 11.52 -20.68
C GLN A 124 10.25 11.23 -21.10
N ILE A 125 9.43 10.73 -20.16
CA ILE A 125 7.99 10.58 -20.37
C ILE A 125 7.30 11.87 -19.94
N ARG A 126 6.63 12.52 -20.89
CA ARG A 126 5.89 13.75 -20.64
C ARG A 126 4.66 13.49 -19.75
N THR A 127 4.32 14.48 -18.92
CA THR A 127 3.17 14.43 -18.02
C THR A 127 1.85 14.50 -18.78
N GLU A 128 0.95 13.54 -18.52
CA GLU A 128 -0.35 13.43 -19.18
C GLU A 128 -1.44 14.23 -18.46
N PHE A 129 -2.40 14.76 -19.22
CA PHE A 129 -3.54 15.50 -18.69
C PHE A 129 -4.46 14.61 -17.83
N SER A 130 -4.67 13.35 -18.23
CA SER A 130 -5.45 12.39 -17.43
C SER A 130 -4.84 12.08 -16.07
N GLY A 131 -3.51 12.20 -15.94
CA GLY A 131 -2.82 12.14 -14.65
C GLY A 131 -3.27 13.26 -13.72
N LYS A 132 -3.43 14.48 -14.25
CA LYS A 132 -3.89 15.65 -13.48
C LYS A 132 -5.35 15.54 -13.06
N ILE A 133 -6.23 15.14 -13.98
CA ILE A 133 -7.66 14.95 -13.67
C ILE A 133 -7.81 13.93 -12.55
N LYS A 134 -7.14 12.78 -12.67
CA LYS A 134 -7.16 11.74 -11.67
C LYS A 134 -6.73 12.27 -10.29
N THR A 135 -5.61 13.00 -10.21
CA THR A 135 -5.14 13.57 -8.94
C THR A 135 -6.16 14.57 -8.37
N ALA A 136 -6.78 15.41 -9.21
CA ALA A 136 -7.82 16.33 -8.77
C ALA A 136 -9.06 15.60 -8.19
N VAL A 137 -9.52 14.53 -8.85
CA VAL A 137 -10.63 13.69 -8.37
C VAL A 137 -10.29 13.02 -7.03
N GLN A 138 -9.05 12.56 -6.86
CA GLN A 138 -8.60 11.96 -5.60
C GLN A 138 -8.54 12.97 -4.46
N MET A 139 -7.95 14.14 -4.68
CA MET A 139 -7.90 15.21 -3.68
C MET A 139 -9.31 15.67 -3.30
N PHE A 140 -10.19 15.86 -4.28
CA PHE A 140 -11.59 16.19 -4.04
C PHE A 140 -12.29 15.13 -3.18
N SER A 141 -12.12 13.86 -3.54
CA SER A 141 -12.71 12.74 -2.78
C SER A 141 -12.25 12.75 -1.32
N VAL A 142 -10.96 12.93 -1.06
CA VAL A 142 -10.40 12.98 0.30
C VAL A 142 -10.95 14.19 1.06
N ILE A 143 -10.98 15.39 0.46
CA ILE A 143 -11.49 16.60 1.09
C ILE A 143 -12.97 16.43 1.47
N CYS A 144 -13.79 15.88 0.59
CA CYS A 144 -15.20 15.60 0.88
C CYS A 144 -15.36 14.62 2.06
N ILE A 145 -14.61 13.52 2.10
CA ILE A 145 -14.67 12.54 3.19
C ILE A 145 -14.23 13.17 4.52
N LEU A 146 -13.14 13.96 4.52
CA LEU A 146 -12.67 14.67 5.70
C LEU A 146 -13.69 15.71 6.20
N SER A 147 -14.40 16.36 5.27
CA SER A 147 -15.45 17.33 5.60
C SER A 147 -16.65 16.65 6.28
N LEU A 148 -17.07 15.48 5.80
CA LEU A 148 -18.08 14.65 6.47
C LEU A 148 -17.62 14.24 7.87
N LEU A 149 -16.36 13.82 8.00
CA LEU A 149 -15.79 13.45 9.31
C LEU A 149 -15.82 14.65 10.29
N CYS A 150 -15.54 15.87 9.82
CA CYS A 150 -15.66 17.07 10.64
C CYS A 150 -17.10 17.29 11.11
N ILE A 151 -18.09 17.18 10.21
CA ILE A 151 -19.50 17.31 10.54
C ILE A 151 -19.91 16.28 11.62
N LYS A 152 -19.49 15.02 11.47
CA LYS A 152 -19.73 13.97 12.48
C LYS A 152 -19.13 14.33 13.83
N LYS A 153 -17.86 14.74 13.86
CA LYS A 153 -17.18 15.10 15.13
C LYS A 153 -17.84 16.30 15.80
N ILE A 154 -18.29 17.31 15.04
CA ILE A 154 -19.08 18.44 15.58
C ILE A 154 -20.38 17.94 16.19
N TYR A 155 -21.12 17.09 15.47
CA TYR A 155 -22.40 16.56 15.94
C TYR A 155 -22.24 15.77 17.25
N VAL A 156 -21.28 14.85 17.33
CA VAL A 156 -20.97 14.08 18.54
C VAL A 156 -20.53 14.99 19.69
N SER A 157 -19.78 16.06 19.41
CA SER A 157 -19.38 17.02 20.44
C SER A 157 -20.55 17.82 21.02
N LEU A 158 -21.62 18.04 20.24
CA LEU A 158 -22.84 18.70 20.69
C LEU A 158 -23.83 17.73 21.37
N ARG A 159 -23.71 16.43 21.08
CA ARG A 159 -24.55 15.36 21.60
C ARG A 159 -23.71 14.10 21.89
N PRO A 160 -22.99 14.07 23.03
CA PRO A 160 -22.09 12.96 23.36
C PRO A 160 -22.80 11.62 23.54
N GLU A 161 -24.09 11.65 23.88
CA GLU A 161 -24.97 10.49 24.01
C GLU A 161 -25.14 9.67 22.71
N TYR A 162 -24.76 10.25 21.55
CA TYR A 162 -24.77 9.58 20.25
C TYR A 162 -23.36 9.21 19.73
N ASP A 163 -22.36 9.04 20.60
CA ASP A 163 -21.06 8.46 20.25
C ASP A 163 -21.20 6.94 19.95
N LEU A 164 -21.94 6.64 18.88
CA LEU A 164 -22.12 5.31 18.36
C LEU A 164 -20.82 4.88 17.67
N GLU A 165 -20.31 3.69 18.02
CA GLU A 165 -19.13 3.09 17.40
C GLU A 165 -19.40 2.69 15.93
N GLY A 166 -19.47 3.68 15.04
CA GLY A 166 -19.54 3.52 13.60
C GLY A 166 -20.91 3.13 13.02
N GLY A 167 -20.94 2.88 11.71
CA GLY A 167 -22.13 2.44 10.97
C GLY A 167 -23.08 3.58 10.51
N PRO A 168 -24.15 3.24 9.76
CA PRO A 168 -25.10 4.22 9.24
C PRO A 168 -25.96 4.89 10.33
N GLN A 169 -26.00 4.34 11.54
CA GLN A 169 -26.87 4.79 12.63
C GLN A 169 -26.56 6.22 13.06
N ILE A 170 -25.28 6.60 13.13
CA ILE A 170 -24.88 7.96 13.48
C ILE A 170 -25.34 8.97 12.42
N TRP A 171 -25.28 8.57 11.15
CA TRP A 171 -25.73 9.39 10.03
C TRP A 171 -27.26 9.47 9.98
N ASN A 172 -27.98 8.42 10.40
CA ASN A 172 -29.44 8.44 10.52
C ASN A 172 -29.91 9.47 11.54
N GLN A 173 -29.16 9.71 12.61
CA GLN A 173 -29.50 10.74 13.60
C GLN A 173 -29.33 12.15 13.04
N LEU A 174 -28.37 12.34 12.12
CA LEU A 174 -28.08 13.64 11.53
C LEU A 174 -29.05 14.02 10.40
N VAL A 175 -29.34 13.09 9.48
CA VAL A 175 -30.08 13.36 8.23
C VAL A 175 -31.28 12.43 8.02
N GLY A 176 -31.68 11.70 9.06
CA GLY A 176 -32.81 10.78 9.03
C GLY A 176 -32.49 9.40 8.41
N PRO A 177 -33.39 8.42 8.55
CA PRO A 177 -33.15 7.02 8.13
C PRO A 177 -32.94 6.82 6.63
N ARG A 178 -33.43 7.76 5.81
CA ARG A 178 -33.22 7.74 4.35
C ARG A 178 -31.88 8.39 3.96
N GLY A 179 -31.45 9.43 4.67
CA GLY A 179 -30.21 10.14 4.36
C GLY A 179 -28.96 9.48 4.94
N GLY A 180 -29.09 8.81 6.10
CA GLY A 180 -27.93 8.26 6.80
C GLY A 180 -27.16 7.20 6.01
N PRO A 181 -27.83 6.23 5.35
CA PRO A 181 -27.14 5.28 4.49
C PRO A 181 -26.43 5.97 3.32
N VAL A 182 -27.00 7.04 2.77
CA VAL A 182 -26.38 7.80 1.67
C VAL A 182 -25.03 8.38 2.10
N LEU A 183 -24.97 9.03 3.27
CA LEU A 183 -23.71 9.58 3.79
C LEU A 183 -22.71 8.49 4.18
N TYR A 184 -23.20 7.37 4.72
CA TYR A 184 -22.36 6.23 5.08
C TYR A 184 -21.67 5.56 3.86
N TYR A 185 -22.36 5.48 2.73
CA TYR A 185 -21.84 4.91 1.46
C TYR A 185 -21.25 5.95 0.51
N LEU A 186 -21.34 7.25 0.78
CA LEU A 186 -20.78 8.29 -0.06
C LEU A 186 -19.24 8.15 -0.26
N PRO A 187 -18.44 7.83 0.78
CA PRO A 187 -17.01 7.55 0.59
C PRO A 187 -16.72 6.39 -0.36
N LEU A 188 -17.52 5.32 -0.32
CA LEU A 188 -17.42 4.22 -1.29
C LEU A 188 -17.54 4.75 -2.72
N ILE A 189 -18.55 5.59 -3.00
CA ILE A 189 -18.78 6.16 -4.33
C ILE A 189 -17.59 7.02 -4.76
N LEU A 190 -17.15 7.94 -3.90
CA LEU A 190 -16.04 8.86 -4.19
C LEU A 190 -14.72 8.12 -4.48
N ILE A 191 -14.38 7.13 -3.66
CA ILE A 191 -13.14 6.35 -3.83
C ILE A 191 -13.26 5.42 -5.06
N SER A 192 -14.45 4.87 -5.34
CA SER A 192 -14.68 4.07 -6.56
C SER A 192 -14.52 4.91 -7.83
N VAL A 193 -15.07 6.12 -7.86
CA VAL A 193 -14.86 7.08 -8.97
C VAL A 193 -13.37 7.40 -9.11
N SER A 194 -12.68 7.66 -8.00
CA SER A 194 -11.23 7.87 -7.99
C SER A 194 -10.45 6.68 -8.57
N ALA A 195 -10.86 5.45 -8.26
CA ALA A 195 -10.26 4.22 -8.79
C ALA A 195 -10.48 4.08 -10.29
N ILE A 196 -11.67 4.40 -10.80
CA ILE A 196 -11.98 4.40 -12.24
C ILE A 196 -11.07 5.39 -12.98
N PHE A 197 -10.93 6.61 -12.48
CA PHE A 197 -10.02 7.60 -13.06
C PHE A 197 -8.55 7.18 -12.96
N ALA A 198 -8.17 6.45 -11.91
CA ALA A 198 -6.83 5.89 -11.79
C ALA A 198 -6.56 4.87 -12.90
N ILE A 199 -7.47 3.92 -13.12
CA ILE A 199 -7.38 2.93 -14.21
C ILE A 199 -7.33 3.63 -15.56
N PHE A 200 -8.26 4.55 -15.82
CA PHE A 200 -8.31 5.29 -17.09
C PHE A 200 -6.98 6.00 -17.37
N SER A 201 -6.44 6.69 -16.36
CA SER A 201 -5.15 7.35 -16.47
C SER A 201 -3.99 6.38 -16.69
N LEU A 202 -4.01 5.18 -16.08
CA LEU A 202 -3.00 4.14 -16.30
C LEU A 202 -3.03 3.63 -17.74
N VAL A 203 -4.22 3.30 -18.24
CA VAL A 203 -4.41 2.80 -19.62
C VAL A 203 -3.91 3.83 -20.62
N GLN A 204 -4.32 5.10 -20.47
CA GLN A 204 -3.84 6.18 -21.34
C GLN A 204 -2.32 6.36 -21.27
N TYR A 205 -1.75 6.32 -20.06
CA TYR A 205 -0.31 6.43 -19.87
C TYR A 205 0.44 5.30 -20.60
N MET A 206 -0.06 4.07 -20.50
CA MET A 206 0.53 2.90 -21.15
C MET A 206 0.39 2.96 -22.67
N MET A 207 -0.79 3.31 -23.19
CA MET A 207 -1.04 3.39 -24.64
C MET A 207 -0.15 4.44 -25.31
N LYS A 208 -0.03 5.62 -24.72
CA LYS A 208 0.73 6.73 -25.30
C LYS A 208 2.24 6.54 -25.21
N ASN A 209 2.71 5.83 -24.17
CA ASN A 209 4.12 5.52 -23.99
C ASN A 209 4.47 4.09 -24.43
N ARG A 210 3.58 3.43 -25.20
CA ARG A 210 3.71 2.00 -25.53
C ARG A 210 5.00 1.64 -26.23
N GLU A 211 5.58 2.51 -27.05
CA GLU A 211 6.84 2.19 -27.74
C GLU A 211 8.05 2.28 -26.79
N ILE A 212 7.99 3.19 -25.83
CA ILE A 212 9.02 3.33 -24.79
C ILE A 212 8.92 2.17 -23.79
N LEU A 213 7.68 1.76 -23.46
CA LEU A 213 7.32 0.74 -22.46
C LEU A 213 7.26 -0.70 -23.00
N PHE A 214 6.91 -0.88 -24.27
CA PHE A 214 6.66 -2.16 -24.94
C PHE A 214 7.35 -2.30 -26.31
N GLY A 215 8.21 -1.35 -26.73
CA GLY A 215 9.24 -1.58 -27.77
C GLY A 215 10.33 -2.58 -27.33
N PHE A 216 9.97 -3.42 -26.37
CA PHE A 216 10.70 -4.51 -25.78
C PHE A 216 10.35 -5.76 -26.61
N SER A 217 11.35 -6.59 -26.92
CA SER A 217 11.09 -8.01 -27.15
C SER A 217 10.17 -8.52 -26.02
N GLY A 218 9.07 -9.22 -26.32
CA GLY A 218 8.11 -9.68 -25.30
C GLY A 218 8.78 -10.40 -24.11
N LYS A 219 9.93 -11.03 -24.37
CA LYS A 219 10.84 -11.61 -23.36
C LYS A 219 11.32 -10.61 -22.31
N ARG A 220 11.63 -9.37 -22.70
CA ARG A 220 12.17 -8.33 -21.81
C ARG A 220 11.06 -7.69 -20.93
N VAL A 221 9.82 -7.61 -21.42
CA VAL A 221 8.64 -7.22 -20.61
C VAL A 221 8.31 -8.31 -19.61
N LEU A 222 8.25 -9.56 -20.06
CA LEU A 222 8.05 -10.73 -19.19
C LEU A 222 9.11 -10.78 -18.08
N ASN A 223 10.39 -10.62 -18.42
CA ASN A 223 11.47 -10.57 -17.43
C ASN A 223 11.29 -9.43 -16.42
N SER A 224 10.81 -8.27 -16.86
CA SER A 224 10.58 -7.12 -15.97
C SER A 224 9.40 -7.33 -15.03
N ALA A 225 8.30 -7.92 -15.53
CA ALA A 225 7.15 -8.29 -14.73
C ALA A 225 7.50 -9.38 -13.71
N VAL A 226 8.18 -10.44 -14.15
CA VAL A 226 8.67 -11.50 -13.25
C VAL A 226 9.61 -10.91 -12.19
N LYS A 227 10.53 -10.02 -12.58
CA LYS A 227 11.41 -9.32 -11.63
C LYS A 227 10.62 -8.55 -10.56
N LEU A 228 9.57 -7.84 -10.95
CA LEU A 228 8.71 -7.10 -10.04
C LEU A 228 8.02 -8.03 -9.03
N PHE A 229 7.34 -9.06 -9.51
CA PHE A 229 6.54 -9.95 -8.67
C PHE A 229 7.40 -10.87 -7.82
N ALA A 230 8.42 -11.52 -8.40
CA ALA A 230 9.31 -12.42 -7.67
C ALA A 230 10.04 -11.70 -6.54
N SER A 231 10.39 -10.42 -6.72
CA SER A 231 11.04 -9.62 -5.68
C SER A 231 10.10 -8.90 -4.71
N GLY A 232 8.83 -9.29 -4.67
CA GLY A 232 7.87 -8.70 -3.73
C GLY A 232 7.74 -7.20 -3.92
N PHE A 233 7.57 -6.73 -5.15
CA PHE A 233 7.54 -5.31 -5.50
C PHE A 233 8.84 -4.57 -5.15
N PHE A 234 9.98 -5.20 -5.43
CA PHE A 234 11.35 -4.72 -5.15
C PHE A 234 11.78 -4.72 -3.68
N THR A 235 10.98 -5.22 -2.75
CA THR A 235 11.40 -5.42 -1.35
C THR A 235 12.62 -6.35 -1.26
N GLY A 236 12.73 -7.33 -2.17
CA GLY A 236 13.88 -8.23 -2.28
C GLY A 236 15.22 -7.55 -2.63
N TYR A 237 15.24 -6.25 -2.99
CA TYR A 237 16.48 -5.51 -3.27
C TYR A 237 17.09 -4.84 -2.04
N ILE A 238 16.43 -4.92 -0.88
CA ILE A 238 16.94 -4.31 0.34
C ILE A 238 18.16 -5.12 0.83
N PRO A 239 19.36 -4.50 0.91
CA PRO A 239 20.62 -5.24 0.97
C PRO A 239 20.88 -5.96 2.30
N PHE A 240 20.28 -5.50 3.40
CA PHE A 240 20.60 -6.00 4.74
C PHE A 240 19.71 -7.18 5.19
N ALA A 241 18.49 -7.29 4.64
CA ALA A 241 17.52 -8.27 5.11
C ALA A 241 16.34 -8.43 4.13
N SER A 242 16.61 -8.67 2.84
CA SER A 242 15.58 -8.80 1.80
C SER A 242 14.41 -9.69 2.24
N GLY A 243 14.74 -10.81 2.89
CA GLY A 243 13.75 -11.75 3.36
C GLY A 243 12.86 -11.27 4.52
N THR A 244 13.44 -10.47 5.40
CA THR A 244 12.69 -9.82 6.49
C THR A 244 11.68 -8.83 5.91
N PHE A 245 12.07 -8.06 4.89
CA PHE A 245 11.18 -7.08 4.26
C PHE A 245 10.08 -7.73 3.40
N GLY A 246 10.36 -8.88 2.76
CA GLY A 246 9.34 -9.71 2.12
C GLY A 246 8.29 -10.18 3.14
N THR A 247 8.76 -10.73 4.27
CA THR A 247 7.92 -11.15 5.39
C THR A 247 7.07 -9.99 5.96
N VAL A 248 7.67 -8.81 6.17
CA VAL A 248 6.96 -7.59 6.63
C VAL A 248 5.89 -7.17 5.61
N LEU A 249 6.17 -7.26 4.31
CA LEU A 249 5.19 -6.96 3.27
C LEU A 249 4.02 -7.95 3.33
N GLY A 250 4.28 -9.24 3.53
CA GLY A 250 3.24 -10.26 3.77
C GLY A 250 2.38 -9.94 4.99
N CYS A 251 3.00 -9.53 6.10
CA CYS A 251 2.31 -9.10 7.31
C CYS A 251 1.41 -7.88 7.05
N ALA A 252 1.90 -6.88 6.30
CA ALA A 252 1.12 -5.71 5.93
C ALA A 252 -0.09 -6.10 5.07
N VAL A 253 0.09 -6.99 4.08
CA VAL A 253 -1.01 -7.51 3.26
C VAL A 253 -2.04 -8.24 4.12
N TRP A 254 -1.61 -9.07 5.08
CA TRP A 254 -2.51 -9.75 6.01
C TRP A 254 -3.29 -8.78 6.91
N VAL A 255 -2.63 -7.81 7.53
CA VAL A 255 -3.27 -6.79 8.39
C VAL A 255 -4.36 -6.04 7.61
N LEU A 256 -4.08 -5.69 6.36
CA LEU A 256 -5.01 -4.95 5.49
C LEU A 256 -6.19 -5.82 5.03
N LEU A 257 -5.95 -7.10 4.71
CA LEU A 257 -6.93 -7.94 4.04
C LEU A 257 -7.70 -8.88 4.95
N SER A 258 -7.15 -9.30 6.08
CA SER A 258 -7.68 -10.40 6.90
C SER A 258 -9.08 -10.15 7.47
N ARG A 259 -9.53 -8.90 7.52
CA ARG A 259 -10.91 -8.53 7.90
C ARG A 259 -11.91 -8.62 6.74
N THR A 260 -11.43 -8.89 5.53
CA THR A 260 -12.22 -8.93 4.30
C THR A 260 -12.24 -10.35 3.73
N GLY A 261 -13.31 -10.71 3.01
CA GLY A 261 -13.37 -11.97 2.27
C GLY A 261 -12.34 -12.08 1.13
N LEU A 262 -11.73 -10.96 0.74
CA LEU A 262 -10.71 -10.90 -0.32
C LEU A 262 -9.38 -11.52 0.10
N TYR A 263 -9.15 -11.71 1.41
CA TYR A 263 -7.90 -12.27 1.92
C TYR A 263 -7.58 -13.64 1.32
N TYR A 264 -8.55 -14.55 1.29
CA TYR A 264 -8.34 -15.90 0.74
C TYR A 264 -8.01 -15.87 -0.75
N ALA A 265 -8.68 -14.98 -1.51
CA ALA A 265 -8.37 -14.77 -2.91
C ALA A 265 -6.96 -14.21 -3.10
N ALA A 266 -6.55 -13.24 -2.28
CA ALA A 266 -5.20 -12.68 -2.33
C ALA A 266 -4.14 -13.72 -1.98
N ALA A 267 -4.32 -14.48 -0.89
CA ALA A 267 -3.43 -15.56 -0.50
C ALA A 267 -3.27 -16.59 -1.64
N ALA A 268 -4.39 -17.03 -2.24
CA ALA A 268 -4.36 -17.92 -3.39
C ALA A 268 -3.61 -17.32 -4.60
N VAL A 269 -3.84 -16.04 -4.90
CA VAL A 269 -3.14 -15.34 -5.98
C VAL A 269 -1.63 -15.27 -5.73
N PHE A 270 -1.19 -14.93 -4.51
CA PHE A 270 0.23 -14.89 -4.17
C PHE A 270 0.88 -16.28 -4.24
N VAL A 271 0.17 -17.32 -3.81
CA VAL A 271 0.64 -18.71 -3.93
C VAL A 271 0.81 -19.11 -5.40
N ILE A 272 -0.23 -18.91 -6.21
CA ILE A 272 -0.22 -19.26 -7.65
C ILE A 272 0.86 -18.46 -8.38
N LEU A 273 0.92 -17.13 -8.15
CA LEU A 273 1.94 -16.28 -8.74
C LEU A 273 3.34 -16.71 -8.29
N GLY A 274 3.52 -17.02 -7.01
CA GLY A 274 4.78 -17.52 -6.46
C GLY A 274 5.32 -18.69 -7.25
N PHE A 275 4.51 -19.75 -7.43
CA PHE A 275 4.89 -20.91 -8.25
C PHE A 275 5.16 -20.54 -9.73
N ALA A 276 4.40 -19.61 -10.30
CA ALA A 276 4.56 -19.21 -11.69
C ALA A 276 5.85 -18.40 -11.93
N VAL A 277 6.22 -17.52 -10.99
CA VAL A 277 7.30 -16.54 -11.19
C VAL A 277 8.63 -16.97 -10.57
N SER A 278 8.65 -17.74 -9.47
CA SER A 278 9.89 -18.07 -8.74
C SER A 278 10.89 -18.84 -9.63
N GLY A 279 10.45 -19.95 -10.23
CA GLY A 279 11.30 -20.77 -11.09
C GLY A 279 11.73 -20.05 -12.38
N TYR A 280 10.88 -19.18 -12.93
CA TYR A 280 11.26 -18.35 -14.07
C TYR A 280 12.29 -17.29 -13.67
N ALA A 281 12.09 -16.64 -12.52
CA ALA A 281 12.95 -15.59 -12.00
C ALA A 281 14.36 -16.13 -11.75
N GLN A 282 14.47 -17.27 -11.09
CA GLN A 282 15.71 -17.99 -10.80
C GLN A 282 16.53 -18.22 -12.09
N LYS A 283 15.89 -18.79 -13.12
CA LYS A 283 16.58 -19.26 -14.34
C LYS A 283 16.79 -18.19 -15.43
N LYS A 284 15.92 -17.18 -15.51
CA LYS A 284 15.84 -16.27 -16.67
C LYS A 284 15.96 -14.79 -16.32
N VAL A 285 15.91 -14.41 -15.05
CA VAL A 285 15.95 -13.02 -14.59
C VAL A 285 17.15 -12.74 -13.71
N PHE A 286 17.32 -13.55 -12.66
CA PHE A 286 18.39 -13.40 -11.68
C PHE A 286 19.62 -14.23 -12.02
N PHE A 287 19.43 -15.38 -12.70
CA PHE A 287 20.51 -16.31 -13.06
C PHE A 287 21.28 -16.82 -11.83
N GLU A 288 20.58 -16.96 -10.71
CA GLU A 288 21.09 -17.41 -9.41
C GLU A 288 20.08 -18.43 -8.86
N GLU A 289 20.55 -19.60 -8.41
CA GLU A 289 19.66 -20.65 -7.90
C GLU A 289 19.00 -20.26 -6.57
N ASP A 290 19.72 -19.58 -5.68
CA ASP A 290 19.16 -19.10 -4.40
C ASP A 290 19.30 -17.59 -4.29
N SER A 291 18.66 -16.85 -5.21
CA SER A 291 18.74 -15.40 -5.17
C SER A 291 17.97 -14.87 -3.96
N PRO A 292 18.61 -14.14 -3.02
CA PRO A 292 17.93 -13.55 -1.87
C PRO A 292 16.92 -12.46 -2.27
N ARG A 293 16.86 -12.13 -3.57
CA ARG A 293 15.94 -11.16 -4.16
C ARG A 293 14.58 -11.76 -4.48
N ILE A 294 14.42 -13.08 -4.44
CA ILE A 294 13.12 -13.73 -4.57
C ILE A 294 12.52 -13.80 -3.17
N VAL A 295 11.42 -13.08 -2.95
CA VAL A 295 10.76 -12.95 -1.63
C VAL A 295 9.23 -13.14 -1.73
N ILE A 296 8.74 -13.56 -2.91
CA ILE A 296 7.31 -13.81 -3.13
C ILE A 296 6.81 -15.05 -2.38
N ASP A 297 7.69 -16.02 -2.21
CA ASP A 297 7.59 -17.19 -1.35
C ASP A 297 7.36 -16.80 0.11
N GLU A 298 8.10 -15.83 0.63
CA GLU A 298 7.94 -15.36 2.01
C GLU A 298 6.61 -14.61 2.22
N ILE A 299 6.22 -13.79 1.24
CA ILE A 299 4.92 -13.09 1.26
C ILE A 299 3.79 -14.11 1.28
N ALA A 300 3.83 -15.09 0.38
CA ALA A 300 2.84 -16.15 0.31
C ALA A 300 2.84 -17.02 1.56
N GLY A 301 4.03 -17.34 2.10
CA GLY A 301 4.22 -18.08 3.34
C GLY A 301 3.52 -17.39 4.51
N ILE A 302 3.75 -16.10 4.73
CA ILE A 302 3.05 -15.34 5.77
C ILE A 302 1.53 -15.33 5.55
N LEU A 303 1.07 -15.13 4.30
CA LEU A 303 -0.36 -15.15 4.01
C LEU A 303 -0.99 -16.52 4.28
N VAL A 304 -0.26 -17.62 4.12
CA VAL A 304 -0.74 -18.96 4.48
C VAL A 304 -0.64 -19.21 5.98
N ALA A 305 0.41 -18.71 6.64
CA ALA A 305 0.62 -18.85 8.08
C ALA A 305 -0.54 -18.27 8.89
N PHE A 306 -1.16 -17.21 8.39
CA PHE A 306 -2.31 -16.58 9.04
C PHE A 306 -3.68 -16.97 8.46
N VAL A 307 -3.78 -18.01 7.60
CA VAL A 307 -5.02 -18.30 6.84
C VAL A 307 -6.28 -18.49 7.71
N THR A 308 -6.10 -18.99 8.93
CA THR A 308 -7.17 -19.21 9.91
C THR A 308 -7.38 -18.05 10.89
N PHE A 309 -6.63 -16.95 10.75
CA PHE A 309 -6.62 -15.81 11.66
C PHE A 309 -7.11 -14.53 11.00
N LYS A 310 -7.89 -13.75 11.76
CA LYS A 310 -8.28 -12.39 11.39
C LYS A 310 -7.53 -11.40 12.27
N PHE A 311 -7.03 -10.31 11.70
CA PHE A 311 -6.31 -9.31 12.48
C PHE A 311 -7.27 -8.54 13.41
N LEU A 312 -7.04 -8.66 14.71
CA LEU A 312 -7.76 -7.94 15.77
C LEU A 312 -6.97 -6.69 16.18
N PRO A 313 -7.55 -5.49 16.20
CA PRO A 313 -6.81 -4.31 16.64
C PRO A 313 -6.55 -4.38 18.16
N GLY A 314 -5.40 -3.91 18.62
CA GLY A 314 -4.99 -3.95 20.02
C GLY A 314 -3.93 -5.02 20.33
N LEU A 315 -3.64 -5.21 21.62
CA LEU A 315 -2.56 -6.08 22.09
C LEU A 315 -2.65 -7.53 21.56
N PRO A 316 -3.82 -8.20 21.52
CA PRO A 316 -3.91 -9.56 21.01
C PRO A 316 -3.47 -9.70 19.55
N GLY A 317 -3.91 -8.80 18.66
CA GLY A 317 -3.50 -8.87 17.26
C GLY A 317 -2.05 -8.51 17.03
N LEU A 318 -1.47 -7.61 17.85
CA LEU A 318 -0.02 -7.34 17.82
C LEU A 318 0.77 -8.58 18.26
N VAL A 319 0.29 -9.31 19.28
CA VAL A 319 0.90 -10.57 19.72
C VAL A 319 0.83 -11.62 18.62
N TYR A 320 -0.32 -11.82 17.96
CA TYR A 320 -0.42 -12.75 16.83
C TYR A 320 0.46 -12.34 15.64
N LEU A 321 0.49 -11.06 15.30
CA LEU A 321 1.33 -10.53 14.22
C LEU A 321 2.81 -10.80 14.50
N ALA A 322 3.29 -10.43 15.69
CA ALA A 322 4.67 -10.63 16.11
C ALA A 322 5.01 -12.12 16.21
N SER A 323 4.14 -12.93 16.80
CA SER A 323 4.34 -14.37 16.95
C SER A 323 4.39 -15.05 15.59
N GLY A 324 3.45 -14.76 14.69
CA GLY A 324 3.43 -15.37 13.37
C GLY A 324 4.62 -14.96 12.52
N PHE A 325 5.07 -13.71 12.61
CA PHE A 325 6.32 -13.27 12.01
C PHE A 325 7.52 -14.06 12.53
N LEU A 326 7.67 -14.17 13.86
CA LEU A 326 8.80 -14.85 14.49
C LEU A 326 8.82 -16.35 14.21
N PHE A 327 7.68 -17.03 14.37
CA PHE A 327 7.57 -18.47 14.12
C PHE A 327 7.77 -18.82 12.65
N PHE A 328 7.23 -18.00 11.73
CA PHE A 328 7.46 -18.21 10.31
C PHE A 328 8.94 -18.14 9.97
N ARG A 329 9.65 -17.10 10.42
CA ARG A 329 11.10 -16.98 10.23
C ARG A 329 11.87 -18.11 10.91
N PHE A 330 11.45 -18.52 12.11
CA PHE A 330 12.06 -19.63 12.82
C PHE A 330 11.95 -20.94 12.03
N PHE A 331 10.77 -21.28 11.52
CA PHE A 331 10.56 -22.50 10.75
C PHE A 331 11.18 -22.47 9.35
N ASP A 332 11.21 -21.30 8.71
CA ASP A 332 11.91 -21.08 7.44
C ASP A 332 13.43 -21.27 7.59
N ILE A 333 14.03 -20.80 8.69
CA ILE A 333 15.46 -20.99 8.97
C ILE A 333 15.77 -22.43 9.41
N LEU A 334 14.95 -22.99 10.30
CA LEU A 334 15.19 -24.30 10.90
C LEU A 334 14.92 -25.45 9.93
N LYS A 335 13.91 -25.31 9.07
CA LYS A 335 13.39 -26.33 8.13
C LYS A 335 13.24 -27.71 8.78
N PRO A 336 12.41 -27.85 9.85
CA PRO A 336 12.19 -29.13 10.53
C PRO A 336 11.60 -30.19 9.58
N PHE A 337 11.74 -31.47 9.93
CA PHE A 337 11.09 -32.55 9.20
C PHE A 337 9.56 -32.30 9.15
N PRO A 338 8.89 -32.43 7.98
CA PRO A 338 9.34 -33.02 6.70
C PRO A 338 9.92 -32.05 5.66
N ILE A 339 10.08 -30.76 5.97
CA ILE A 339 10.52 -29.69 5.03
C ILE A 339 11.85 -30.08 4.35
N LYS A 340 12.81 -30.51 5.15
CA LYS A 340 14.15 -30.92 4.69
C LYS A 340 14.17 -32.08 3.70
N ASN A 341 13.15 -32.94 3.68
CA ASN A 341 13.09 -34.10 2.77
C ASN A 341 12.55 -33.74 1.40
N ILE A 342 11.71 -32.70 1.33
CA ILE A 342 11.06 -32.24 0.11
C ILE A 342 12.03 -31.46 -0.79
N GLN A 343 13.03 -30.79 -0.20
CA GLN A 343 14.13 -30.12 -0.90
C GLN A 343 14.88 -31.03 -1.89
N LYS A 344 14.93 -32.34 -1.64
CA LYS A 344 15.66 -33.28 -2.50
C LYS A 344 15.05 -33.47 -3.89
N VAL A 345 13.82 -32.99 -4.13
CA VAL A 345 13.03 -33.45 -5.28
C VAL A 345 12.94 -32.48 -6.46
N ARG A 346 13.02 -31.14 -6.33
CA ARG A 346 12.78 -30.26 -7.53
C ARG A 346 13.44 -28.88 -7.54
N ALA A 347 13.96 -28.52 -8.72
CA ALA A 347 14.37 -27.16 -9.09
C ALA A 347 13.17 -26.18 -9.17
N GLY A 348 13.33 -24.97 -8.61
CA GLY A 348 12.44 -23.80 -8.71
C GLY A 348 11.13 -23.87 -7.92
N ALA A 349 10.39 -24.98 -7.98
CA ALA A 349 9.17 -25.18 -7.18
C ALA A 349 9.48 -25.50 -5.70
N GLY A 350 10.69 -25.98 -5.40
CA GLY A 350 11.11 -26.33 -4.05
C GLY A 350 11.13 -25.14 -3.10
N VAL A 351 11.62 -23.98 -3.55
CA VAL A 351 11.72 -22.77 -2.70
C VAL A 351 10.35 -22.35 -2.18
N MET A 352 9.36 -22.27 -3.08
CA MET A 352 7.97 -21.95 -2.70
C MET A 352 7.37 -22.99 -1.73
N LEU A 353 7.67 -24.27 -1.94
CA LEU A 353 7.09 -25.34 -1.16
C LEU A 353 7.66 -25.40 0.26
N ASP A 354 8.95 -25.08 0.43
CA ASP A 354 9.61 -24.97 1.72
C ASP A 354 8.91 -23.93 2.62
N ASP A 355 8.72 -22.72 2.11
CA ASP A 355 8.10 -21.60 2.83
C ASP A 355 6.62 -21.87 3.14
N LEU A 356 5.90 -22.50 2.21
CA LEU A 356 4.50 -22.88 2.45
C LEU A 356 4.37 -23.96 3.54
N LEU A 357 5.34 -24.86 3.66
CA LEU A 357 5.35 -25.81 4.77
C LEU A 357 5.71 -25.11 6.09
N ALA A 358 6.71 -24.23 6.09
CA ALA A 358 7.04 -23.40 7.25
C ALA A 358 5.80 -22.59 7.72
N ALA A 359 4.99 -22.11 6.78
CA ALA A 359 3.73 -21.44 7.05
C ALA A 359 2.69 -22.36 7.72
N VAL A 360 2.57 -23.61 7.28
CA VAL A 360 1.68 -24.60 7.91
C VAL A 360 2.10 -24.86 9.35
N PHE A 361 3.40 -25.06 9.62
CA PHE A 361 3.92 -25.21 10.98
C PHE A 361 3.63 -23.98 11.85
N THR A 362 3.85 -22.79 11.28
CA THR A 362 3.53 -21.52 11.95
C THR A 362 2.05 -21.46 12.32
N ASN A 363 1.17 -21.80 11.38
CA ASN A 363 -0.26 -21.78 11.62
C ASN A 363 -0.67 -22.73 12.75
N ILE A 364 -0.13 -23.95 12.76
CA ILE A 364 -0.37 -24.94 13.83
C ILE A 364 0.04 -24.37 15.19
N VAL A 365 1.25 -23.79 15.29
CA VAL A 365 1.72 -23.19 16.55
C VAL A 365 0.83 -22.03 17.00
N LEU A 366 0.44 -21.15 16.09
CA LEU A 366 -0.47 -20.05 16.41
C LEU A 366 -1.84 -20.56 16.88
N GLN A 367 -2.35 -21.67 16.32
CA GLN A 367 -3.61 -22.27 16.77
C GLN A 367 -3.48 -22.84 18.19
N LEU A 368 -2.35 -23.49 18.51
CA LEU A 368 -2.08 -23.96 19.86
C LEU A 368 -2.04 -22.79 20.85
N ILE A 369 -1.31 -21.71 20.52
CA ILE A 369 -1.25 -20.50 21.33
C ILE A 369 -2.65 -19.91 21.56
N ARG A 370 -3.48 -19.88 20.52
CA ARG A 370 -4.86 -19.40 20.62
C ARG A 370 -5.66 -20.21 21.64
N ILE A 371 -5.60 -21.54 21.55
CA ILE A 371 -6.32 -22.44 22.45
C ILE A 371 -5.85 -22.25 23.90
N PHE A 372 -4.54 -22.21 24.14
CA PHE A 372 -3.98 -22.12 25.50
C PHE A 372 -4.10 -20.74 26.17
N ILE A 373 -4.23 -19.65 25.41
CA ILE A 373 -4.27 -18.28 25.97
C ILE A 373 -5.69 -17.70 26.06
N PHE A 374 -6.58 -18.05 25.12
CA PHE A 374 -7.89 -17.41 25.00
C PHE A 374 -9.08 -18.37 25.22
N GLU A 375 -8.86 -19.68 25.17
CA GLU A 375 -9.90 -20.70 25.39
C GLU A 375 -9.63 -21.55 26.65
N ALA A 376 -8.55 -21.25 27.39
CA ALA A 376 -8.26 -21.74 28.74
C ALA A 376 -8.51 -20.62 29.76
#